data_AF-A0AAU9Z8H8-F1
#
_entry.id   AF-A0AAU9Z8H8-F1
#
_cell.length_a   1.000
_cell.length_b   1.000
_cell.length_c   1.000
_cell.angle_alpha   90.00
_cell.angle_beta   90.00
_cell.angle_gamma   90.00
#
_symmetry.space_group_name_H-M   'P 1'
#
loop_
_entity.id
_entity.type
_entity.pdbx_description
1 polymer ?
#
loop_
_entity_poly.entity_id
_entity_poly.type
_entity_poly.pdbx_seq_one_letter_code
_entity_poly.pdbx_strand_id
1 'polypeptide(L)'
;MRRGGQEITLQIQVLDTPGYPHSKLSMEHVKREVKKALAHHFGQEGLHLALLVQRADVPFFGQEASHPVQLIQELLGDSWKNHTAVLFTHSEKIEEAGISEDEYLHEASDTLLTLLNSIQQRYAFLHETGNSCNEQRIKILERIIEFIKENHYQVLSFT
;
A
#
# COMPACT_ATOMS: atom_id res chain seq x y z
N MET A 1 1.54 -21.44 6.65
CA MET A 1 1.58 -22.15 5.34
C MET A 1 2.48 -23.38 5.48
N ARG A 2 2.29 -24.46 4.70
CA ARG A 2 3.16 -25.66 4.74
C ARG A 2 3.87 -25.85 3.40
N ARG A 3 5.20 -25.95 3.41
CA ARG A 3 6.02 -26.48 2.29
C ARG A 3 6.86 -27.61 2.87
N GLY A 4 6.77 -28.80 2.28
CA GLY A 4 7.63 -29.94 2.67
C GLY A 4 7.39 -30.55 4.06
N GLY A 5 6.24 -30.32 4.69
CA GLY A 5 5.92 -30.91 6.01
C GLY A 5 6.44 -30.12 7.22
N GLN A 6 7.12 -28.99 7.02
CA GLN A 6 7.45 -28.04 8.09
C GLN A 6 6.38 -26.95 8.21
N GLU A 7 6.03 -26.63 9.45
CA GLU A 7 5.23 -25.46 9.80
C GLU A 7 6.12 -24.22 9.64
N ILE A 8 5.79 -23.39 8.66
CA ILE A 8 6.48 -22.13 8.41
C ILE A 8 5.66 -21.03 9.09
N THR A 9 6.23 -20.42 10.12
CA THR A 9 5.69 -19.22 10.76
C THR A 9 6.02 -18.01 9.90
N LEU A 10 5.00 -17.31 9.42
CA LEU A 10 5.18 -16.02 8.75
C LEU A 10 5.12 -14.92 9.81
N GLN A 11 6.24 -14.24 10.04
CA GLN A 11 6.29 -13.04 10.88
C GLN A 11 6.05 -11.82 10.00
N ILE A 12 5.08 -10.99 10.38
CA ILE A 12 4.73 -9.76 9.67
C ILE A 12 5.10 -8.59 10.59
N GLN A 13 5.92 -7.68 10.09
CA GLN A 13 6.23 -6.42 10.76
C GLN A 13 5.56 -5.28 10.00
N VAL A 14 4.82 -4.44 10.71
CA VAL A 14 4.09 -3.31 10.13
C VAL A 14 4.54 -2.04 10.84
N LEU A 15 4.96 -1.04 10.06
CA LEU A 15 5.24 0.31 10.54
C LEU A 15 4.11 1.22 10.08
N ASP A 16 3.33 1.73 11.03
CA ASP A 16 2.37 2.79 10.74
C ASP A 16 3.08 4.16 10.66
N THR A 17 2.67 4.99 9.71
CA THR A 17 3.30 6.28 9.44
C THR A 17 2.29 7.41 9.50
N PRO A 18 2.67 8.62 9.95
CA PRO A 18 1.77 9.77 9.92
C PRO A 18 1.24 10.03 8.49
N GLY A 19 -0.02 10.42 8.39
CA GLY A 19 -0.63 10.80 7.11
C GLY A 19 0.15 11.92 6.40
N TYR A 20 0.13 11.93 5.07
CA TYR A 20 0.86 12.89 4.26
C TYR A 20 -0.02 13.43 3.14
N PRO A 21 -0.38 14.73 3.14
CA PRO A 21 -0.02 15.75 4.13
C PRO A 21 -0.63 15.48 5.52
N HIS A 22 0.06 15.95 6.57
CA HIS A 22 -0.41 15.82 7.95
C HIS A 22 -1.10 17.11 8.41
N SER A 23 -2.17 17.00 9.21
CA SER A 23 -2.95 18.16 9.66
C SER A 23 -2.22 19.10 10.62
N LYS A 24 -1.20 18.60 11.33
CA LYS A 24 -0.47 19.35 12.37
C LYS A 24 1.03 19.52 12.10
N LEU A 25 1.60 18.75 11.19
CA LEU A 25 3.05 18.67 10.98
C LEU A 25 3.38 19.14 9.57
N SER A 26 4.51 19.83 9.41
CA SER A 26 4.97 20.19 8.07
C SER A 26 5.36 18.94 7.28
N MET A 27 5.24 19.01 5.95
CA MET A 27 5.63 17.93 5.04
C MET A 27 7.09 17.49 5.26
N GLU A 28 8.00 18.43 5.46
CA GLU A 28 9.41 18.11 5.72
C GLU A 28 9.59 17.37 7.05
N HIS A 29 8.84 17.76 8.09
CA HIS A 29 8.90 17.09 9.38
C HIS A 29 8.41 15.65 9.28
N VAL A 30 7.24 15.42 8.65
CA VAL A 30 6.71 14.07 8.42
C VAL A 30 7.71 13.23 7.64
N LYS A 31 8.23 13.75 6.52
CA LYS A 31 9.23 13.06 5.70
C LYS A 31 10.44 12.62 6.51
N ARG A 32 11.00 13.51 7.34
CA ARG A 32 12.15 13.21 8.17
C ARG A 32 11.85 12.13 9.22
N GLU A 33 10.70 12.19 9.88
CA GLU A 33 10.33 11.19 10.89
C GLU A 33 10.06 9.82 10.25
N VAL A 34 9.36 9.77 9.11
CA VAL A 34 9.16 8.52 8.37
C VAL A 34 10.50 7.93 7.91
N LYS A 35 11.42 8.74 7.38
CA LYS A 35 12.75 8.27 6.98
C LYS A 35 13.52 7.63 8.15
N LYS A 36 13.51 8.26 9.33
CA LYS A 36 14.15 7.71 10.52
C LYS A 36 13.49 6.41 10.96
N ALA A 37 12.16 6.35 10.95
CA ALA A 37 11.41 5.17 11.32
C ALA A 37 11.71 4.00 10.37
N LEU A 38 11.76 4.24 9.06
CA LEU A 38 12.15 3.21 8.07
C LEU A 38 13.55 2.66 8.34
N ALA A 39 14.54 3.53 8.58
CA ALA A 39 15.90 3.10 8.90
C ALA A 39 15.98 2.32 10.22
N HIS A 40 15.22 2.74 11.24
CA HIS A 40 15.21 2.07 12.53
C HIS A 40 14.52 0.70 12.49
N HIS A 41 13.35 0.62 11.84
CA HIS A 41 12.52 -0.59 11.81
C HIS A 41 12.99 -1.60 10.75
N PHE A 42 13.45 -1.13 9.59
CA PHE A 42 13.78 -1.98 8.43
C PHE A 42 15.25 -1.90 8.02
N GLY A 43 16.13 -1.25 8.79
CA GLY A 43 17.55 -1.13 8.43
C GLY A 43 18.29 -2.47 8.38
N GLN A 44 17.89 -3.45 9.19
CA GLN A 44 18.51 -4.79 9.20
C GLN A 44 17.83 -5.78 8.25
N GLU A 45 16.50 -5.84 8.26
CA GLU A 45 15.70 -6.84 7.53
C GLU A 45 15.26 -6.37 6.14
N GLY A 46 15.23 -5.06 5.91
CA GLY A 46 14.71 -4.43 4.70
C GLY A 46 13.18 -4.38 4.63
N LEU A 47 12.65 -3.51 3.77
CA LEU A 47 11.22 -3.38 3.52
C LEU A 47 10.81 -4.19 2.30
N HIS A 48 9.85 -5.09 2.46
CA HIS A 48 9.31 -5.89 1.37
C HIS A 48 8.32 -5.08 0.52
N LEU A 49 7.39 -4.37 1.17
CA LEU A 49 6.29 -3.67 0.52
C LEU A 49 5.83 -2.45 1.34
N ALA A 50 5.63 -1.32 0.68
CA ALA A 50 4.92 -0.16 1.17
C ALA A 50 3.49 -0.15 0.61
N LEU A 51 2.52 0.18 1.46
CA LEU A 51 1.12 0.30 1.08
C LEU A 51 0.73 1.78 1.04
N LEU A 52 0.33 2.27 -0.14
CA LEU A 52 -0.35 3.55 -0.26
C LEU A 52 -1.84 3.32 0.01
N VAL A 53 -2.33 3.81 1.14
CA VAL A 53 -3.71 3.62 1.57
C VAL A 53 -4.58 4.74 1.01
N GLN A 54 -5.55 4.40 0.17
CA GLN A 54 -6.48 5.33 -0.46
C GLN A 54 -7.91 4.98 -0.04
N ARG A 55 -8.76 5.97 0.23
CA ARG A 55 -10.20 5.71 0.38
C ARG A 55 -10.86 5.64 -1.00
N ALA A 56 -11.66 4.61 -1.25
CA ALA A 56 -12.35 4.45 -2.53
C ALA A 56 -13.34 5.59 -2.81
N ASP A 57 -13.98 6.12 -1.77
CA ASP A 57 -14.96 7.22 -1.84
C ASP A 57 -14.33 8.62 -1.91
N VAL A 58 -13.00 8.72 -1.88
CA VAL A 58 -12.28 9.99 -2.05
C VAL A 58 -11.57 9.98 -3.39
N PRO A 59 -11.79 10.97 -4.26
CA PRO A 59 -11.13 11.00 -5.55
C PRO A 59 -9.59 11.14 -5.44
N PHE A 60 -8.87 10.36 -6.24
CA PHE A 60 -7.42 10.43 -6.33
C PHE A 60 -6.99 11.34 -7.50
N PHE A 61 -7.10 12.65 -7.35
CA PHE A 61 -6.64 13.60 -8.38
C PHE A 61 -6.09 14.90 -7.77
N GLY A 62 -5.48 15.71 -8.62
CA GLY A 62 -4.96 17.03 -8.23
C GLY A 62 -3.67 16.94 -7.41
N GLN A 63 -3.28 18.08 -6.83
CA GLN A 63 -2.00 18.22 -6.14
C GLN A 63 -1.93 17.33 -4.88
N GLU A 64 -3.05 17.16 -4.17
CA GLU A 64 -3.12 16.37 -2.94
C GLU A 64 -2.78 14.90 -3.18
N ALA A 65 -3.30 14.30 -4.26
CA ALA A 65 -3.02 12.93 -4.65
C ALA A 65 -1.54 12.69 -5.02
N SER A 66 -0.84 13.73 -5.47
CA SER A 66 0.58 13.62 -5.85
C SER A 66 1.52 13.54 -4.64
N HIS A 67 1.13 14.10 -3.48
CA HIS A 67 2.02 14.21 -2.33
C HIS A 67 2.45 12.86 -1.73
N PRO A 68 1.53 11.90 -1.43
CA PRO A 68 1.93 10.58 -0.95
C PRO A 68 2.84 9.84 -1.94
N VAL A 69 2.56 9.98 -3.25
CA VAL A 69 3.34 9.32 -4.30
C VAL A 69 4.75 9.89 -4.36
N GLN A 70 4.90 11.22 -4.34
CA GLN A 70 6.20 11.89 -4.27
C GLN A 70 6.98 11.50 -3.01
N LEU A 71 6.30 11.41 -1.87
CA LEU A 71 6.94 10.99 -0.63
C LEU A 71 7.50 9.56 -0.74
N ILE A 72 6.70 8.61 -1.25
CA ILE A 72 7.16 7.23 -1.44
C ILE A 72 8.33 7.17 -2.44
N GLN A 73 8.26 7.92 -3.53
CA GLN A 73 9.35 8.02 -4.51
C GLN A 73 10.65 8.53 -3.87
N GLU A 74 10.58 9.58 -3.07
CA GLU A 74 11.74 10.13 -2.37
C GLU A 74 12.30 9.19 -1.31
N LEU A 75 11.44 8.47 -0.58
CA LEU A 75 11.86 7.59 0.51
C LEU A 75 12.42 6.25 0.02
N LEU A 76 11.83 5.69 -1.04
CA LEU A 76 12.17 4.35 -1.55
C LEU A 76 13.11 4.38 -2.77
N GLY A 77 13.34 5.56 -3.35
CA GLY A 77 14.25 5.75 -4.48
C GLY A 77 13.76 5.06 -5.76
N ASP A 78 14.69 4.76 -6.67
CA ASP A 78 14.38 4.31 -8.04
C ASP A 78 13.57 3.01 -8.09
N SER A 79 13.67 2.17 -7.06
CA SER A 79 12.97 0.88 -6.99
C SER A 79 11.59 0.97 -6.34
N TRP A 80 11.09 2.18 -5.98
CA TRP A 80 9.81 2.36 -5.29
C TRP A 80 8.65 1.60 -5.94
N LYS A 81 8.61 1.55 -7.27
CA LYS A 81 7.55 0.88 -8.06
C LYS A 81 7.42 -0.60 -7.75
N ASN A 82 8.54 -1.27 -7.49
CA ASN A 82 8.61 -2.70 -7.21
C ASN A 82 8.16 -3.04 -5.79
N HIS A 83 8.23 -2.06 -4.89
CA HIS A 83 7.92 -2.21 -3.48
C HIS A 83 6.69 -1.41 -3.05
N THR A 84 5.81 -1.03 -3.97
CA THR A 84 4.59 -0.28 -3.66
C THR A 84 3.35 -1.02 -4.17
N ALA A 85 2.30 -1.03 -3.35
CA ALA A 85 0.95 -1.41 -3.76
C ALA A 85 -0.06 -0.38 -3.23
N VAL A 86 -1.21 -0.24 -3.89
CA VAL A 86 -2.32 0.61 -3.43
C VAL A 86 -3.35 -0.25 -2.68
N LEU A 87 -3.69 0.13 -1.45
CA LEU A 87 -4.78 -0.47 -0.71
C LEU A 87 -5.96 0.49 -0.70
N PHE A 88 -7.02 0.15 -1.43
CA PHE A 88 -8.27 0.88 -1.36
C PHE A 88 -9.03 0.46 -0.09
N THR A 89 -9.48 1.43 0.67
CA THR A 89 -10.31 1.25 1.88
C THR A 89 -11.67 1.86 1.65
N HIS A 90 -12.64 1.54 2.52
CA HIS A 90 -14.03 1.96 2.33
C HIS A 90 -14.57 1.47 0.99
N SER A 91 -14.12 0.29 0.54
CA SER A 91 -14.48 -0.25 -0.78
C SER A 91 -15.94 -0.66 -0.85
N GLU A 92 -16.61 -0.89 0.28
CA GLU A 92 -18.07 -1.03 0.34
C GLU A 92 -18.83 0.18 -0.24
N LYS A 93 -18.20 1.36 -0.28
CA LYS A 93 -18.77 2.55 -0.93
C LYS A 93 -18.89 2.43 -2.45
N ILE A 94 -18.07 1.58 -3.08
CA ILE A 94 -18.15 1.25 -4.50
C ILE A 94 -19.46 0.48 -4.75
N GLU A 95 -19.70 -0.57 -3.97
CA GLU A 95 -20.92 -1.38 -4.04
C GLU A 95 -22.18 -0.58 -3.68
N GLU A 96 -22.13 0.27 -2.65
CA GLU A 96 -23.23 1.17 -2.27
C GLU A 96 -23.59 2.15 -3.38
N ALA A 97 -22.61 2.56 -4.20
CA ALA A 97 -22.83 3.41 -5.38
C ALA A 97 -23.37 2.63 -6.59
N GLY A 98 -23.49 1.29 -6.50
CA GLY A 98 -24.03 0.44 -7.55
C GLY A 98 -23.07 0.18 -8.71
N ILE A 99 -21.76 0.38 -8.50
CA ILE A 99 -20.71 0.11 -9.48
C ILE A 99 -19.85 -1.07 -9.02
N SER A 100 -19.18 -1.72 -9.97
CA SER A 100 -18.18 -2.76 -9.70
C SER A 100 -16.78 -2.19 -9.50
N GLU A 101 -15.86 -2.96 -8.93
CA GLU A 101 -14.44 -2.58 -8.81
C GLU A 101 -13.80 -2.33 -10.20
N ASP A 102 -14.17 -3.12 -11.20
CA ASP A 102 -13.66 -2.96 -12.58
C ASP A 102 -14.16 -1.63 -13.19
N GLU A 103 -15.43 -1.29 -12.98
CA GLU A 103 -15.99 0.00 -13.40
C GLU A 103 -15.34 1.16 -12.64
N TYR A 104 -15.12 1.02 -11.34
CA TYR A 104 -14.40 2.02 -10.53
C TYR A 104 -13.01 2.33 -11.11
N LEU A 105 -12.26 1.30 -11.51
CA LEU A 105 -10.95 1.47 -12.13
C LEU A 105 -11.04 2.00 -13.56
N HIS A 106 -12.08 1.65 -14.31
CA HIS A 106 -12.30 2.18 -15.65
C HIS A 106 -12.58 3.69 -15.64
N GLU A 107 -13.33 4.16 -14.64
CA GLU A 107 -13.67 5.57 -14.44
C GLU A 107 -12.62 6.34 -13.60
N ALA A 108 -11.54 5.68 -13.19
CA ALA A 108 -10.49 6.28 -12.39
C ALA A 108 -9.80 7.45 -13.11
N SER A 109 -9.29 8.39 -12.33
CA SER A 109 -8.52 9.52 -12.88
C SER A 109 -7.24 9.04 -13.60
N ASP A 110 -6.79 9.81 -14.60
CA ASP A 110 -5.51 9.57 -15.28
C ASP A 110 -4.33 9.49 -14.29
N THR A 111 -4.41 10.23 -13.19
CA THR A 111 -3.38 10.24 -12.14
C THR A 111 -3.33 8.89 -11.42
N LEU A 112 -4.49 8.33 -11.06
CA LEU A 112 -4.58 7.02 -10.43
C LEU A 112 -4.15 5.92 -11.41
N LEU A 113 -4.66 5.96 -12.64
CA LEU A 113 -4.28 4.99 -13.68
C LEU A 113 -2.77 5.01 -13.95
N THR A 114 -2.14 6.18 -13.99
CA THR A 114 -0.69 6.32 -14.15
C THR A 114 0.05 5.68 -12.98
N LEU A 115 -0.40 5.93 -11.74
CA LEU A 115 0.17 5.30 -10.55
C LEU A 115 0.06 3.78 -10.63
N LEU A 116 -1.14 3.24 -10.86
CA LEU A 116 -1.40 1.79 -10.90
C LEU A 116 -0.58 1.10 -12.00
N ASN A 117 -0.49 1.70 -13.18
CA ASN A 117 0.36 1.21 -14.26
C ASN A 117 1.84 1.19 -13.87
N SER A 118 2.32 2.22 -13.15
CA SER A 118 3.72 2.29 -12.73
C SER A 118 4.10 1.21 -11.70
N ILE A 119 3.15 0.74 -10.90
CA ILE A 119 3.33 -0.28 -9.86
C ILE A 119 2.84 -1.67 -10.30
N GLN A 120 2.73 -1.91 -11.62
CA GLN A 120 2.37 -3.21 -12.21
C GLN A 120 1.00 -3.71 -11.74
N GLN A 121 0.02 -2.79 -11.61
CA GLN A 121 -1.35 -3.11 -11.20
C GLN A 121 -1.43 -3.80 -9.82
N ARG A 122 -0.47 -3.52 -8.92
CA ARG A 122 -0.51 -3.97 -7.54
C ARG A 122 -1.48 -3.11 -6.72
N TYR A 123 -2.72 -3.58 -6.61
CA TYR A 123 -3.72 -3.01 -5.72
C TYR A 123 -4.65 -4.07 -5.11
N ALA A 124 -5.34 -3.71 -4.04
CA ALA A 124 -6.39 -4.52 -3.43
C ALA A 124 -7.49 -3.63 -2.82
N PHE A 125 -8.72 -4.14 -2.76
CA PHE A 125 -9.87 -3.47 -2.15
C PHE A 125 -10.22 -4.10 -0.80
N LEU A 126 -10.22 -3.29 0.25
CA LEU A 126 -10.60 -3.66 1.60
C LEU A 126 -12.01 -3.13 1.90
N HIS A 127 -12.93 -4.05 2.18
CA HIS A 127 -14.32 -3.72 2.50
C HIS A 127 -14.54 -3.83 4.01
N GLU A 128 -15.23 -2.86 4.57
CA GLU A 128 -15.73 -2.93 5.94
C GLU A 128 -17.00 -3.79 5.96
N THR A 129 -16.84 -5.11 6.03
CA THR A 129 -17.98 -6.05 6.15
C THR A 129 -18.18 -6.49 7.60
N GLY A 130 -19.39 -6.32 8.11
CA GLY A 130 -19.78 -6.76 9.44
C GLY A 130 -19.64 -8.28 9.61
N ASN A 131 -18.98 -8.70 10.69
CA ASN A 131 -18.78 -10.09 11.16
C ASN A 131 -17.89 -11.05 10.32
N SER A 132 -17.48 -10.71 9.09
CA SER A 132 -16.58 -11.53 8.23
C SER A 132 -15.13 -11.02 8.14
N CYS A 133 -14.73 -10.16 9.09
CA CYS A 133 -13.44 -9.46 9.13
C CYS A 133 -12.21 -10.38 8.88
N ASN A 134 -12.24 -11.62 9.36
CA ASN A 134 -11.10 -12.53 9.22
C ASN A 134 -10.87 -13.03 7.78
N GLU A 135 -11.92 -13.34 7.03
CA GLU A 135 -11.77 -13.87 5.66
C GLU A 135 -11.25 -12.82 4.69
N GLN A 136 -11.81 -11.60 4.76
CA GLN A 136 -11.30 -10.46 3.99
C GLN A 136 -9.84 -10.14 4.34
N ARG A 137 -9.49 -10.09 5.62
CA ARG A 137 -8.11 -9.82 6.05
C ARG A 137 -7.13 -10.89 5.57
N ILE A 138 -7.55 -12.16 5.55
CA ILE A 138 -6.76 -13.25 4.98
C ILE A 138 -6.54 -13.03 3.48
N LYS A 139 -7.58 -12.70 2.70
CA LYS A 139 -7.44 -12.43 1.26
C LYS A 139 -6.49 -11.26 0.97
N ILE A 140 -6.58 -10.17 1.74
CA ILE A 140 -5.65 -9.03 1.62
C ILE A 140 -4.22 -9.46 1.93
N LEU A 141 -4.02 -10.26 2.98
CA LEU A 141 -2.71 -10.77 3.32
C LEU A 141 -2.15 -11.70 2.22
N GLU A 142 -2.98 -12.59 1.66
CA GLU A 142 -2.62 -13.45 0.54
C GLU A 142 -2.17 -12.60 -0.66
N ARG A 143 -2.92 -11.54 -0.97
CA ARG A 143 -2.60 -10.62 -2.06
C ARG A 143 -1.29 -9.86 -1.83
N ILE A 144 -1.04 -9.39 -0.60
CA ILE A 144 0.23 -8.76 -0.22
C ILE A 144 1.39 -9.75 -0.39
N ILE A 145 1.22 -11.01 0.03
CA ILE A 145 2.25 -12.05 -0.12
C ILE A 145 2.50 -12.36 -1.62
N GLU A 146 1.47 -12.34 -2.45
CA GLU A 146 1.60 -12.46 -3.91
C GLU A 146 2.43 -11.33 -4.50
N PHE A 147 2.18 -10.08 -4.13
CA PHE A 147 2.99 -8.95 -4.60
C PHE A 147 4.46 -9.09 -4.21
N ILE A 148 4.74 -9.54 -2.99
CA ILE A 148 6.11 -9.79 -2.52
C ILE A 148 6.76 -10.94 -3.31
N LYS A 149 6.00 -12.00 -3.63
CA LYS A 149 6.46 -13.13 -4.46
C LYS A 149 6.78 -12.70 -5.89
N GLU A 150 5.92 -11.89 -6.49
CA GLU A 150 6.10 -11.32 -7.83
C GLU A 150 7.37 -10.47 -7.89
N ASN A 151 7.68 -9.75 -6.82
CA ASN A 151 8.95 -9.04 -6.65
C ASN A 151 10.10 -9.94 -6.13
N HIS A 152 10.00 -11.26 -6.30
CA HIS A 152 11.01 -12.25 -5.94
C HIS A 152 11.52 -12.17 -4.49
N TYR A 153 10.68 -11.71 -3.56
CA TYR A 153 11.04 -11.48 -2.16
C TYR A 153 12.22 -10.52 -1.97
N GLN A 154 12.47 -9.65 -2.95
CA GLN A 154 13.45 -8.58 -2.79
C GLN A 154 13.00 -7.60 -1.71
N VAL A 155 13.97 -7.00 -1.02
CA VAL A 155 13.74 -5.99 0.01
C VAL A 155 14.49 -4.71 -0.32
N LEU A 156 13.93 -3.58 0.11
CA LEU A 156 14.62 -2.29 0.11
C LEU A 156 15.42 -2.14 1.40
N SER A 157 16.71 -1.87 1.26
CA SER A 157 17.59 -1.56 2.39
C SER A 157 17.59 -0.06 2.67
N PHE A 158 17.59 0.30 3.94
CA PHE A 158 17.74 1.69 4.41
C PHE A 158 19.08 1.80 5.13
N THR A 159 20.07 2.38 4.45
CA THR A 159 21.41 2.67 4.99
C THR A 159 21.49 4.08 5.56
#